data_AF-A0A0F8VVY9-F1
#
_entry.id   AF-A0A0F8VVY9-F1
#
_cell.length_a   1.000
_cell.length_b   1.000
_cell.length_c   1.000
_cell.angle_alpha   90.00
_cell.angle_beta   90.00
_cell.angle_gamma   90.00
#
_symmetry.space_group_name_H-M   'P 1'
#
loop_
_entity.id
_entity.type
_entity.pdbx_description
1 polymer ?
#
loop_
_entity_poly.entity_id
_entity_poly.type
_entity_poly.pdbx_seq_one_letter_code
_entity_poly.pdbx_strand_id
1 'polypeptide(L)'
;MTAVEVNFDGLVGPTHNYAGLSYGNVASLSNAASYSNPKEAVLQGLAKMKAMHDLGLSQGVFAPHARPDINVLRRLGFTGKDSEVISKAFKADPVLLRACYSA
;
A
#
# COMPACT_ATOMS: atom_id res chain seq x y z
N MET A 1 -10.36 -32.16 -16.91
CA MET A 1 -9.92 -30.75 -16.95
C MET A 1 -8.51 -30.69 -16.40
N THR A 2 -7.62 -29.97 -17.07
CA THR A 2 -6.27 -29.65 -16.57
C THR A 2 -6.34 -28.28 -15.89
N ALA A 3 -5.94 -28.21 -14.64
CA ALA A 3 -5.78 -26.95 -13.91
C ALA A 3 -4.32 -26.48 -14.01
N VAL A 4 -4.10 -25.17 -13.97
CA VAL A 4 -2.77 -24.55 -13.97
C VAL A 4 -2.72 -23.56 -12.81
N GLU A 5 -1.61 -23.54 -12.08
CA GLU A 5 -1.34 -22.54 -11.06
C GLU A 5 -0.97 -21.20 -11.71
N VAL A 6 -1.55 -20.12 -11.21
CA VAL A 6 -1.31 -18.76 -11.70
C VAL A 6 -0.89 -17.89 -10.51
N ASN A 7 0.26 -17.25 -10.63
CA ASN A 7 0.70 -16.25 -9.67
C ASN A 7 -0.07 -14.95 -9.92
N PHE A 8 -0.71 -14.41 -8.88
CA PHE A 8 -1.29 -13.07 -8.92
C PHE A 8 -0.59 -12.18 -7.92
N ASP A 9 0.07 -11.15 -8.42
CA ASP A 9 0.86 -10.25 -7.61
C ASP A 9 0.21 -8.89 -7.44
N GLY A 10 0.32 -8.32 -6.25
CA GLY A 10 -0.12 -6.96 -5.97
C GLY A 10 0.85 -5.94 -6.54
N LEU A 11 0.36 -5.01 -7.34
CA LEU A 11 1.15 -3.85 -7.75
C LEU A 11 1.25 -2.88 -6.56
N VAL A 12 2.48 -2.53 -6.18
CA VAL A 12 2.72 -1.60 -5.07
C VAL A 12 2.11 -0.23 -5.38
N GLY A 13 1.29 0.28 -4.46
CA GLY A 13 0.60 1.57 -4.61
C GLY A 13 1.53 2.78 -4.45
N PRO A 14 1.13 3.96 -4.96
CA PRO A 14 1.94 5.18 -4.96
C PRO A 14 2.14 5.77 -3.55
N THR A 15 1.34 5.33 -2.58
CA THR A 15 1.39 5.78 -1.18
C THR A 15 2.20 4.85 -0.28
N HIS A 16 2.94 3.90 -0.85
CA HIS A 16 3.79 2.97 -0.09
C HIS A 16 4.65 3.74 0.92
N ASN A 17 4.61 3.31 2.18
CA ASN A 17 5.28 3.98 3.28
C ASN A 17 5.56 2.99 4.43
N TYR A 18 6.44 3.39 5.34
CA TYR A 18 6.78 2.61 6.52
C TYR A 18 6.12 3.20 7.78
N ALA A 19 4.84 2.91 7.99
CA ALA A 19 4.08 3.46 9.12
C ALA A 19 4.23 2.69 10.44
N GLY A 20 4.82 1.48 10.43
CA GLY A 20 5.02 0.68 11.65
C GLY A 20 3.73 0.16 12.28
N LEU A 21 2.68 -0.09 11.48
CA LEU A 21 1.33 -0.38 11.97
C LEU A 21 1.12 -1.84 12.37
N SER A 22 2.01 -2.75 11.98
CA SER A 22 1.84 -4.19 12.17
C SER A 22 2.56 -4.67 13.43
N TYR A 23 1.84 -4.68 14.55
CA TYR A 23 2.38 -5.25 15.79
C TYR A 23 2.80 -6.72 15.60
N GLY A 24 3.99 -7.07 16.10
CA GLY A 24 4.60 -8.39 15.91
C GLY A 24 5.39 -8.55 14.61
N ASN A 25 5.25 -7.65 13.63
CA ASN A 25 6.10 -7.65 12.44
C ASN A 25 7.36 -6.82 12.69
N VAL A 26 8.46 -7.52 13.00
CA VAL A 26 9.77 -6.91 13.29
C VAL A 26 10.21 -5.96 12.18
N ALA A 27 10.05 -6.34 10.91
CA ALA A 27 10.45 -5.50 9.78
C ALA A 27 9.60 -4.22 9.64
N SER A 28 8.30 -4.30 9.95
CA SER A 28 7.41 -3.12 9.96
C SER A 28 7.82 -2.14 11.05
N LEU A 29 8.07 -2.65 12.25
CA LEU A 29 8.43 -1.84 13.42
C LEU A 29 9.83 -1.24 13.31
N SER A 30 10.82 -2.02 12.84
CA SER A 30 12.21 -1.58 12.72
C SER A 30 12.41 -0.48 11.67
N ASN A 31 11.53 -0.43 10.67
CA ASN A 31 11.58 0.58 9.60
C ASN A 31 10.56 1.71 9.79
N ALA A 32 9.86 1.75 10.93
CA ALA A 32 8.82 2.74 11.17
C ALA A 32 9.37 4.17 11.03
N ALA A 33 8.64 5.01 10.30
CA ALA A 33 8.97 6.39 9.95
C ALA A 33 10.22 6.59 9.05
N SER A 34 10.83 5.53 8.53
CA SER A 34 11.87 5.64 7.49
C SER A 34 11.31 6.17 6.17
N TYR A 35 12.19 6.77 5.36
CA TYR A 35 11.85 7.16 3.99
C TYR A 35 11.58 5.92 3.13
N SER A 36 10.57 6.01 2.27
CA SER A 36 10.22 4.97 1.30
C SER A 36 10.40 5.49 -0.12
N ASN A 37 10.53 4.57 -1.07
CA ASN A 37 10.62 4.89 -2.50
C ASN A 37 9.54 4.11 -3.27
N PRO A 38 8.29 4.63 -3.36
CA PRO A 38 7.18 3.91 -3.98
C PRO A 38 7.45 3.49 -5.43
N LYS A 39 8.16 4.35 -6.19
CA LYS A 39 8.53 4.07 -7.58
C LYS A 39 9.50 2.89 -7.68
N GLU A 40 10.50 2.85 -6.82
CA GLU A 40 11.44 1.73 -6.79
C GLU A 40 10.75 0.43 -6.32
N ALA A 41 9.89 0.51 -5.30
CA ALA A 41 9.16 -0.64 -4.79
C ALA A 41 8.27 -1.28 -5.88
N VAL A 42 7.56 -0.48 -6.68
CA VAL A 42 6.77 -1.03 -7.80
C VAL A 42 7.65 -1.60 -8.91
N LEU A 43 8.80 -0.99 -9.21
CA LEU A 43 9.73 -1.49 -10.22
C LEU A 43 10.37 -2.83 -9.80
N GLN A 44 10.71 -3.00 -8.52
CA GLN A 44 11.18 -4.27 -7.98
C GLN A 44 10.11 -5.38 -8.11
N GLY A 45 8.85 -5.06 -7.79
CA GLY A 45 7.73 -5.98 -7.97
C GLY A 45 7.52 -6.39 -9.43
N LEU A 46 7.51 -5.41 -10.34
CA LEU A 46 7.36 -5.66 -11.79
C LEU A 46 8.51 -6.49 -12.36
N ALA A 47 9.75 -6.22 -11.93
CA ALA A 47 10.92 -6.99 -12.35
C ALA A 47 10.78 -8.47 -11.97
N LYS A 48 10.32 -8.75 -10.75
CA LYS A 48 10.04 -10.12 -10.29
C LYS A 48 8.93 -10.78 -11.10
N MET A 49 7.77 -10.12 -11.26
CA MET A 49 6.62 -10.66 -12.01
C MET A 49 7.04 -11.02 -13.45
N LYS A 50 7.81 -10.14 -14.10
CA LYS A 50 8.31 -10.36 -15.46
C LYS A 50 9.31 -11.52 -15.51
N ALA A 51 10.23 -11.61 -14.56
CA ALA A 51 11.18 -12.72 -14.50
C ALA A 51 10.47 -14.08 -14.33
N MET A 52 9.46 -14.16 -13.46
CA MET A 52 8.69 -15.40 -13.27
C MET A 52 7.89 -15.77 -14.52
N HIS A 53 7.27 -14.79 -15.17
CA HIS A 53 6.60 -14.99 -16.45
C HIS A 53 7.56 -15.49 -17.54
N ASP A 54 8.76 -14.92 -17.62
CA ASP A 54 9.78 -15.32 -18.61
C ASP A 54 10.32 -16.74 -18.38
N LEU A 55 10.24 -17.24 -17.14
CA LEU A 55 10.53 -18.63 -16.79
C LEU A 55 9.37 -19.60 -17.11
N GLY A 56 8.26 -19.11 -17.69
CA GLY A 56 7.12 -19.91 -18.11
C GLY A 56 6.01 -20.06 -17.08
N LEU A 57 6.06 -19.32 -15.96
CA LEU A 57 4.99 -19.33 -14.95
C LEU A 57 3.85 -18.40 -15.39
N SER A 58 2.60 -18.84 -15.22
CA SER A 58 1.44 -18.01 -15.51
C SER A 58 1.34 -16.88 -14.49
N GLN A 59 1.18 -15.64 -14.96
CA GLN A 59 1.26 -14.43 -14.13
C GLN A 59 0.07 -13.49 -14.39
N GLY A 60 -0.52 -13.00 -13.31
CA GLY A 60 -1.53 -11.94 -13.28
C GLY A 60 -1.12 -10.84 -12.30
N VAL A 61 -1.83 -9.71 -12.34
CA VAL A 61 -1.55 -8.51 -11.52
C VAL A 61 -2.84 -7.95 -10.94
N PHE A 62 -2.83 -7.60 -9.66
CA PHE A 62 -3.88 -6.83 -9.01
C PHE A 62 -3.47 -5.36 -8.88
N ALA A 63 -4.38 -4.45 -9.21
CA ALA A 63 -4.18 -3.01 -9.07
C ALA A 63 -4.14 -2.61 -7.57
N PRO A 64 -3.42 -1.53 -7.21
CA PRO A 64 -3.43 -1.01 -5.86
C PRO A 64 -4.80 -0.41 -5.53
N HIS A 65 -5.10 -0.30 -4.24
CA HIS A 65 -6.30 0.39 -3.78
C HIS A 65 -6.16 1.92 -3.91
N ALA A 66 -7.30 2.61 -3.97
CA ALA A 66 -7.33 4.06 -3.85
C ALA A 66 -6.86 4.48 -2.44
N ARG A 67 -5.84 5.34 -2.39
CA ARG A 67 -5.25 5.88 -1.17
C ARG A 67 -4.99 7.39 -1.33
N PRO A 68 -5.20 8.21 -0.29
CA PRO A 68 -5.68 7.83 1.04
C PRO A 68 -7.14 7.36 1.04
N ASP A 69 -7.48 6.47 1.98
CA ASP A 69 -8.87 6.08 2.19
C ASP A 69 -9.67 7.20 2.90
N ILE A 70 -10.14 8.16 2.10
CA ILE A 70 -10.94 9.29 2.58
C ILE A 70 -12.25 8.84 3.21
N ASN A 71 -12.82 7.73 2.75
CA ASN A 71 -14.10 7.24 3.27
C ASN A 71 -13.96 6.79 4.72
N VAL A 72 -12.85 6.14 5.08
CA VAL A 72 -12.53 5.81 6.47
C VAL A 72 -12.43 7.07 7.32
N LEU A 73 -11.69 8.09 6.87
CA LEU A 73 -11.57 9.36 7.60
C LEU A 73 -12.94 10.02 7.83
N ARG A 74 -13.82 9.99 6.81
CA ARG A 74 -15.19 10.53 6.95
C ARG A 74 -16.02 9.75 7.96
N ARG A 75 -15.93 8.42 7.97
CA ARG A 75 -16.60 7.56 8.97
C ARG A 75 -16.11 7.80 10.39
N LEU A 76 -14.85 8.21 10.54
CA LEU A 76 -14.25 8.61 11.81
C LEU A 76 -14.62 10.05 12.24
N GLY A 77 -15.48 10.74 11.48
CA GLY A 77 -16.03 12.04 11.85
C GLY A 77 -15.34 13.25 11.23
N PHE A 78 -14.32 13.07 10.38
CA PHE A 78 -13.70 14.18 9.66
C PHE A 78 -14.60 14.66 8.50
N THR A 79 -14.93 15.94 8.49
CA THR A 79 -15.86 16.55 7.50
C THR A 79 -15.21 17.69 6.73
N GLY A 80 -15.80 18.03 5.58
CA GLY A 80 -15.32 19.06 4.65
C GLY A 80 -14.84 18.48 3.31
N LYS A 81 -14.08 19.29 2.56
CA LYS A 81 -13.41 18.87 1.33
C LYS A 81 -12.31 17.84 1.65
N ASP A 82 -11.90 17.03 0.68
CA ASP A 82 -10.91 15.96 0.91
C ASP A 82 -9.59 16.50 1.52
N SER A 83 -9.12 17.65 1.04
CA SER A 83 -7.93 18.32 1.59
C SER A 83 -8.11 18.74 3.06
N GLU A 84 -9.31 19.20 3.44
CA GLU A 84 -9.64 19.57 4.81
C GLU A 84 -9.74 18.33 5.70
N VAL A 85 -10.34 17.25 5.19
CA VAL A 85 -10.42 15.95 5.87
C VAL A 85 -9.02 15.43 6.19
N ILE A 86 -8.12 15.42 5.19
CA ILE A 86 -6.72 15.01 5.37
C ILE A 86 -6.02 15.91 6.38
N SER A 87 -6.15 17.24 6.26
CA SER A 87 -5.47 18.18 7.17
C SER A 87 -5.96 18.05 8.61
N LYS A 88 -7.26 17.89 8.82
CA LYS A 88 -7.85 17.67 10.15
C LYS A 88 -7.39 16.34 10.74
N ALA A 89 -7.39 15.26 9.94
CA ALA A 89 -6.92 13.95 10.37
C ALA A 89 -5.43 13.99 10.77
N PHE A 90 -4.58 14.64 9.98
CA PHE A 90 -3.17 14.82 10.32
C PHE A 90 -2.96 15.56 11.64
N LYS A 91 -3.72 16.65 11.87
CA LYS A 91 -3.63 17.44 13.10
C LYS A 91 -4.12 16.69 14.33
N ALA A 92 -5.14 15.83 14.16
CA ALA A 92 -5.70 15.04 15.25
C ALA A 92 -4.80 13.85 15.60
N ASP A 93 -4.40 13.06 14.60
CA ASP A 93 -3.52 11.91 14.78
C ASP A 93 -2.78 11.59 13.46
N PRO A 94 -1.47 11.92 13.37
CA PRO A 94 -0.65 11.58 12.21
C PRO A 94 -0.54 10.07 11.92
N VAL A 95 -0.62 9.21 12.94
CA VAL A 95 -0.55 7.75 12.78
C VAL A 95 -1.82 7.23 12.13
N LEU A 96 -2.98 7.72 12.57
CA LEU A 96 -4.26 7.42 11.93
C LEU A 96 -4.25 7.79 10.44
N LEU A 97 -3.72 8.97 10.10
CA LEU A 97 -3.62 9.37 8.71
C LEU A 97 -2.70 8.41 7.94
N ARG A 98 -1.52 8.08 8.47
CA ARG A 98 -0.60 7.12 7.82
C ARG A 98 -1.24 5.77 7.57
N ALA A 99 -2.10 5.28 8.47
CA ALA A 99 -2.87 4.06 8.25
C ALA A 99 -3.78 4.15 7.02
N CYS A 100 -4.40 5.30 6.78
CA CYS A 100 -5.23 5.53 5.59
C CYS A 100 -4.41 5.65 4.30
N TYR A 101 -3.08 5.86 4.38
CA TYR A 101 -2.16 5.91 3.24
C TYR A 101 -1.42 4.59 3.00
N SER A 102 -1.59 3.55 3.82
CA SER A 102 -0.88 2.27 3.61
C SER A 102 -1.22 1.66 2.26
N ALA A 103 -0.19 1.36 1.46
CA ALA A 103 -0.31 0.74 0.14
C ALA A 103 -0.45 -0.78 0.24
#